data_AF-A0A9D2G7D8-F1
#
_entry.id   AF-A0A9D2G7D8-F1
#
_cell.length_a   1.000
_cell.length_b   1.000
_cell.length_c   1.000
_cell.angle_alpha   90.00
_cell.angle_beta   90.00
_cell.angle_gamma   90.00
#
_symmetry.space_group_name_H-M   'P 1'
#
loop_
_entity.id
_entity.type
_entity.pdbx_description
1 polymer ?
#
loop_
_entity_poly.entity_id
_entity_poly.type
_entity_poly.pdbx_seq_one_letter_code
_entity_poly.pdbx_strand_id
1 'polypeptide(L)'
;MAKKMYDILLAEITRKLSEIRYDLIGVDQKKQPLKDENGNPTNKSENYSDYEIEVPRGYGAMSRRQASVKIIEDSSTILDEEKLDEGIYQITFSGLTVSYLDPQRHAVYLRATGYEIIDCETGKVVSRRE
;
A
#
# COMPACT_ATOMS: atom_id res chain seq x y z
N MET A 1 -24.87 -16.67 5.34
CA MET A 1 -24.05 -16.83 6.56
C MET A 1 -22.55 -16.81 6.21
N ALA A 2 -22.09 -17.57 5.20
CA ALA A 2 -20.71 -17.56 4.72
C ALA A 2 -20.18 -16.17 4.29
N LYS A 3 -20.98 -15.37 3.56
CA LYS A 3 -20.61 -14.00 3.17
C LYS A 3 -20.29 -13.11 4.38
N LYS A 4 -21.11 -13.17 5.42
CA LYS A 4 -20.88 -12.41 6.67
C LYS A 4 -19.58 -12.84 7.36
N MET A 5 -19.27 -14.14 7.37
CA MET A 5 -18.03 -14.64 7.96
C MET A 5 -16.81 -14.20 7.15
N TYR A 6 -16.90 -14.28 5.82
CA TYR A 6 -15.86 -13.79 4.92
C TYR A 6 -15.59 -12.30 5.12
N ASP A 7 -16.64 -11.47 5.18
CA ASP A 7 -16.52 -10.03 5.37
C ASP A 7 -15.87 -9.71 6.74
N ILE A 8 -16.24 -10.43 7.81
CA ILE A 8 -15.63 -10.29 9.14
C ILE A 8 -14.15 -10.66 9.12
N LEU A 9 -13.80 -11.79 8.51
CA LEU A 9 -12.40 -12.25 8.42
C LEU A 9 -11.55 -11.27 7.60
N LEU A 10 -12.08 -10.78 6.48
CA LEU A 10 -11.36 -9.82 5.64
C LEU A 10 -11.14 -8.51 6.40
N ALA A 11 -12.16 -8.01 7.09
CA ALA A 11 -12.03 -6.81 7.91
C ALA A 11 -10.99 -6.98 9.03
N GLU A 12 -10.95 -8.13 9.70
CA GLU A 12 -9.98 -8.41 10.75
C GLU A 12 -8.55 -8.53 10.21
N ILE A 13 -8.37 -9.19 9.06
CA ILE A 13 -7.07 -9.26 8.37
C ILE A 13 -6.61 -7.85 7.98
N THR A 14 -7.48 -7.07 7.35
CA THR A 14 -7.17 -5.71 6.94
C THR A 14 -6.83 -4.81 8.13
N ARG A 15 -7.57 -4.93 9.23
CA ARG A 15 -7.28 -4.22 10.49
C ARG A 15 -5.90 -4.58 11.01
N LYS A 16 -5.56 -5.88 11.05
CA LYS A 16 -4.26 -6.36 11.49
C LYS A 16 -3.11 -5.89 10.61
N LEU A 17 -3.30 -5.88 9.30
CA LEU A 17 -2.30 -5.34 8.36
C LEU A 17 -2.11 -3.83 8.58
N SER A 18 -3.19 -3.09 8.85
CA SER A 18 -3.13 -1.64 9.10
C SER A 18 -2.36 -1.27 10.39
N GLU A 19 -2.27 -2.18 11.36
CA GLU A 19 -1.53 -1.99 12.61
C GLU A 19 -0.01 -2.15 12.43
N ILE A 20 0.44 -2.69 11.29
CA ILE A 20 1.86 -2.95 11.04
C ILE A 20 2.54 -1.68 10.53
N ARG A 21 3.68 -1.37 11.14
CA ARG A 21 4.68 -0.48 10.54
C ARG A 21 5.59 -1.32 9.66
N TYR A 22 5.56 -1.06 8.36
CA TYR A 22 6.30 -1.82 7.36
C TYR A 22 7.64 -1.19 7.06
N ASP A 23 8.62 -2.00 6.68
CA ASP A 23 9.85 -1.51 6.07
C ASP A 23 9.53 -1.14 4.61
N LEU A 24 9.85 0.09 4.21
CA LEU A 24 9.65 0.57 2.84
C LEU A 24 10.85 0.14 1.99
N ILE A 25 10.60 -0.65 0.94
CA ILE A 25 11.65 -1.17 0.05
C ILE A 25 11.72 -0.39 -1.25
N GLY A 26 10.59 0.14 -1.72
CA GLY A 26 10.56 0.91 -2.96
C GLY A 26 9.24 1.62 -3.16
N VAL A 27 9.28 2.63 -4.01
CA VAL A 27 8.11 3.36 -4.49
C VAL A 27 8.23 3.45 -6.00
N ASP A 28 7.17 3.09 -6.71
CA ASP A 28 7.12 3.16 -8.17
C ASP A 28 5.88 3.96 -8.60
N GLN A 29 6.13 5.10 -9.27
CA GLN A 29 5.10 6.01 -9.70
C GLN A 29 4.65 5.70 -11.13
N LYS A 30 3.35 5.45 -11.27
CA LYS A 30 2.75 4.99 -12.51
C LYS A 30 1.54 5.83 -12.88
N LYS A 31 1.17 5.67 -14.14
CA LYS A 31 -0.05 6.23 -14.72
C LYS A 31 -0.91 5.11 -15.28
N GLN A 32 -2.20 5.11 -14.98
CA GLN A 32 -3.14 4.19 -15.59
C GLN A 32 -4.33 4.92 -16.21
N PRO A 33 -4.88 4.42 -17.33
CA PRO A 33 -6.13 4.94 -17.86
C PRO A 33 -7.27 4.65 -16.89
N LEU A 34 -8.14 5.64 -16.69
CA LEU A 34 -9.41 5.44 -16.00
C LEU A 34 -10.29 4.51 -16.82
N LYS A 35 -11.06 3.66 -16.14
CA LYS A 35 -12.00 2.75 -16.78
C LYS A 35 -13.41 3.32 -16.73
N ASP A 36 -14.18 3.14 -17.79
CA ASP A 36 -15.61 3.45 -17.81
C ASP A 36 -16.42 2.41 -17.00
N GLU A 37 -17.74 2.60 -16.93
CA GLU A 37 -18.66 1.68 -16.23
C GLU A 37 -18.64 0.25 -16.79
N ASN A 38 -18.18 0.08 -18.03
CA ASN A 38 -18.04 -1.21 -18.71
C ASN A 38 -16.63 -1.81 -18.55
N GLY A 39 -15.73 -1.14 -17.82
CA GLY A 39 -14.36 -1.56 -17.59
C GLY A 39 -13.38 -1.25 -18.72
N ASN A 40 -13.80 -0.48 -19.75
CA ASN A 40 -12.95 -0.11 -20.88
C ASN A 40 -12.07 1.11 -20.55
N PRO A 41 -10.81 1.15 -21.01
CA PRO A 41 -9.95 2.32 -20.85
C PRO A 41 -10.54 3.58 -21.51
N THR A 42 -10.49 4.69 -20.79
CA THR A 42 -10.87 6.03 -21.28
C THR A 42 -9.63 6.85 -21.64
N ASN A 43 -9.83 8.01 -22.27
CA ASN A 43 -8.75 8.96 -22.57
C ASN A 43 -8.24 9.71 -21.33
N LYS A 44 -8.90 9.56 -20.19
CA LYS A 44 -8.46 10.13 -18.91
C LYS A 44 -7.56 9.13 -18.21
N SER A 45 -6.58 9.64 -17.48
CA SER A 45 -5.65 8.82 -16.71
C SER A 45 -5.49 9.37 -15.30
N GLU A 46 -5.23 8.48 -14.36
CA GLU A 46 -4.89 8.78 -12.98
C GLU A 46 -3.46 8.36 -12.69
N ASN A 47 -2.79 9.13 -11.85
CA ASN A 47 -1.48 8.77 -11.32
C ASN A 47 -1.69 7.89 -10.08
N TYR A 48 -0.76 6.99 -9.83
CA TYR A 48 -0.73 6.19 -8.62
C TYR A 48 0.70 5.82 -8.28
N SER A 49 0.92 5.55 -6.99
CA SER A 49 2.17 5.00 -6.49
C SER A 49 1.92 3.57 -6.02
N ASP A 50 2.81 2.66 -6.41
CA ASP A 50 2.92 1.34 -5.80
C ASP A 50 4.04 1.39 -4.75
N TYR A 51 3.68 1.18 -3.49
CA TYR A 51 4.61 1.10 -2.37
C TYR A 51 4.96 -0.36 -2.14
N GLU A 52 6.21 -0.73 -2.44
CA GLU A 52 6.75 -2.05 -2.15
C GLU A 52 7.23 -2.07 -0.71
N ILE A 53 6.62 -2.95 0.08
CA ILE A 53 6.79 -3.02 1.53
C ILE A 53 7.19 -4.42 1.98
N GLU A 54 7.86 -4.50 3.12
CA GLU A 54 8.12 -5.74 3.81
C GLU A 54 7.67 -5.68 5.26
N VAL A 55 7.08 -6.78 5.72
CA VAL A 55 6.77 -6.97 7.13
C VAL A 55 8.09 -7.14 7.91
N PRO A 56 8.33 -6.35 8.96
CA PRO A 56 9.55 -6.47 9.74
C PRO A 56 9.72 -7.85 10.38
N ARG A 57 10.92 -8.12 10.90
CA ARG A 57 11.16 -9.33 11.70
C ARG A 57 10.33 -9.30 13.00
N GLY A 58 9.88 -10.46 13.45
CA GLY A 58 9.15 -10.62 14.71
C GLY A 58 7.64 -10.80 14.57
N TYR A 59 7.09 -10.69 13.35
CA TYR A 59 5.66 -10.89 13.05
C TYR A 59 5.30 -12.35 12.70
N GLY A 60 6.00 -13.31 13.32
CA GLY A 60 5.76 -14.75 13.12
C GLY A 60 5.80 -15.15 11.64
N ALA A 61 4.76 -15.86 11.18
CA ALA A 61 4.66 -16.37 9.81
C ALA A 61 4.61 -15.27 8.71
N MET A 62 4.29 -14.03 9.09
CA MET A 62 4.30 -12.89 8.16
C MET A 62 5.65 -12.18 8.09
N SER A 63 6.61 -12.49 8.97
CA SER A 63 7.93 -11.85 8.95
C SER A 63 8.57 -11.94 7.57
N ARG A 64 9.14 -10.84 7.09
CA ARG A 64 9.84 -10.75 5.79
C ARG A 64 8.95 -11.00 4.57
N ARG A 65 7.62 -11.02 4.73
CA ARG A 65 6.70 -11.08 3.59
C ARG A 65 6.62 -9.72 2.94
N GLN A 66 6.68 -9.74 1.61
CA GLN A 66 6.59 -8.55 0.78
C GLN A 66 5.19 -8.42 0.20
N ALA A 67 4.75 -7.18 0.04
CA ALA A 67 3.50 -6.84 -0.61
C ALA A 67 3.62 -5.48 -1.30
N SER A 68 2.71 -5.24 -2.24
CA SER A 68 2.58 -3.96 -2.93
C SER A 68 1.28 -3.29 -2.48
N VAL A 69 1.37 -2.04 -2.05
CA VAL A 69 0.22 -1.23 -1.66
C VAL A 69 0.06 -0.10 -2.66
N LYS A 70 -1.08 -0.09 -3.34
CA LYS A 70 -1.41 0.93 -4.32
C LYS A 70 -2.12 2.12 -3.67
N ILE A 71 -1.68 3.34 -4.00
CA ILE A 71 -2.37 4.58 -3.62
C ILE A 71 -2.55 5.45 -4.86
N ILE A 72 -3.79 5.88 -5.14
CA ILE A 72 -4.10 6.77 -6.27
C ILE A 72 -3.66 8.18 -5.91
N GLU A 73 -2.67 8.75 -6.59
CA GLU A 73 -2.07 10.03 -6.24
C GLU A 73 -2.84 11.21 -6.82
N ASP A 74 -3.02 12.22 -5.97
CA ASP A 74 -3.42 13.54 -6.41
C ASP A 74 -2.18 14.20 -7.05
N SER A 75 -2.36 15.01 -8.09
CA SER A 75 -1.25 15.56 -8.89
C SER A 75 -0.18 16.35 -8.11
N SER A 76 -0.42 16.66 -6.83
CA SER A 76 0.46 17.42 -5.93
C SER A 76 1.26 16.58 -4.92
N THR A 77 1.00 15.27 -4.81
CA THR A 77 1.51 14.43 -3.69
C THR A 77 2.59 13.44 -4.13
N ILE A 78 3.16 13.68 -5.32
CA ILE A 78 4.27 12.89 -5.86
C ILE A 78 5.42 12.93 -4.85
N LEU A 79 5.68 11.79 -4.21
CA LEU A 79 6.86 11.56 -3.39
C LEU A 79 8.07 11.82 -4.27
N ASP A 80 8.89 12.75 -3.83
CA ASP A 80 10.17 13.02 -4.48
C ASP A 80 11.06 11.81 -4.22
N GLU A 81 11.25 10.95 -5.23
CA GLU A 81 12.04 9.71 -5.13
C GLU A 81 13.48 10.01 -4.66
N GLU A 82 14.00 11.21 -4.97
CA GLU A 82 15.29 11.70 -4.49
C GLU A 82 15.33 11.88 -2.96
N LYS A 83 14.19 11.98 -2.28
CA LYS A 83 14.10 12.06 -0.81
C LYS A 83 14.13 10.70 -0.12
N LEU A 84 14.05 9.60 -0.86
CA LEU A 84 14.19 8.24 -0.36
C LEU A 84 15.60 7.69 -0.61
N ASP A 85 16.61 8.56 -0.64
CA ASP A 85 18.02 8.18 -0.75
C ASP A 85 18.53 7.47 0.52
N GLU A 86 19.57 6.63 0.36
CA GLU A 86 20.39 5.79 1.30
C GLU A 86 19.92 5.59 2.77
N GLY A 87 18.62 5.61 3.04
CA GLY A 87 18.04 5.58 4.38
C GLY A 87 17.16 4.35 4.61
N ILE A 88 16.94 4.03 5.89
CA ILE A 88 15.99 2.99 6.29
C ILE A 88 14.67 3.67 6.60
N TYR A 89 13.67 3.47 5.76
CA TYR A 89 12.35 4.09 5.91
C TYR A 89 11.31 3.07 6.37
N GLN A 90 10.38 3.54 7.19
CA GLN A 90 9.21 2.78 7.60
C GLN A 90 7.94 3.50 7.21
N ILE A 91 6.93 2.74 6.81
CA ILE A 91 5.65 3.25 6.34
C ILE A 91 4.48 2.62 7.11
N THR A 92 3.50 3.45 7.44
CA THR A 92 2.18 3.03 7.95
C THR A 92 1.10 3.53 7.02
N PHE A 93 0.04 2.75 6.82
CA PHE A 93 -1.04 3.07 5.88
C PHE A 93 -2.34 3.42 6.62
N SER A 94 -3.06 4.42 6.12
CA SER A 94 -4.44 4.73 6.50
C SER A 94 -5.41 4.23 5.42
N GLY A 95 -6.59 3.76 5.85
CA GLY A 95 -7.60 3.25 4.93
C GLY A 95 -7.15 2.03 4.10
N LEU A 96 -6.22 1.22 4.64
CA LEU A 96 -5.76 0.01 3.98
C LEU A 96 -6.94 -0.94 3.73
N THR A 97 -6.99 -1.54 2.56
CA THR A 97 -8.03 -2.49 2.12
C THR A 97 -7.42 -3.57 1.24
N VAL A 98 -8.01 -4.76 1.28
CA VAL A 98 -7.71 -5.81 0.29
C VAL A 98 -8.55 -5.54 -0.96
N SER A 99 -7.87 -5.18 -2.04
CA SER A 99 -8.52 -4.88 -3.32
C SER A 99 -8.80 -6.12 -4.16
N TYR A 100 -7.89 -7.10 -4.12
CA TYR A 100 -8.02 -8.35 -4.86
C TYR A 100 -7.16 -9.45 -4.22
N LEU A 101 -7.67 -10.67 -4.22
CA LEU A 101 -6.94 -11.88 -3.84
C LEU A 101 -6.75 -12.71 -5.11
N ASP A 102 -5.51 -12.96 -5.49
CA ASP A 102 -5.18 -13.83 -6.61
C ASP A 102 -4.76 -15.21 -6.07
N PRO A 103 -5.68 -16.20 -6.03
CA PRO A 103 -5.35 -17.52 -5.54
C PRO A 103 -4.41 -18.29 -6.47
N GLN A 104 -4.34 -17.94 -7.76
CA GLN A 104 -3.46 -18.63 -8.71
C GLN A 104 -2.01 -18.19 -8.52
N ARG A 105 -1.80 -16.91 -8.24
CA ARG A 105 -0.48 -16.33 -7.96
C ARG A 105 -0.12 -16.32 -6.48
N HIS A 106 -1.01 -16.80 -5.62
CA HIS A 106 -0.91 -16.70 -4.16
C HIS A 106 -0.57 -15.27 -3.69
N ALA A 107 -1.19 -14.26 -4.33
CA ALA A 107 -0.88 -12.85 -4.12
C ALA A 107 -2.07 -12.09 -3.51
N VAL A 108 -1.76 -11.12 -2.65
CA VAL A 108 -2.73 -10.19 -2.06
C VAL A 108 -2.42 -8.80 -2.59
N TYR A 109 -3.42 -8.16 -3.20
CA TYR A 109 -3.28 -6.81 -3.74
C TYR A 109 -3.95 -5.83 -2.78
N LEU A 110 -3.14 -4.94 -2.20
CA LEU A 110 -3.58 -3.98 -1.21
C LEU A 110 -3.77 -2.59 -1.82
N ARG A 111 -4.70 -1.83 -1.24
CA ARG A 111 -4.90 -0.40 -1.53
C ARG A 111 -4.99 0.38 -0.24
N ALA A 112 -4.48 1.60 -0.23
CA ALA A 112 -4.64 2.53 0.87
C ALA A 112 -5.11 3.89 0.36
N THR A 113 -5.66 4.72 1.26
CA THR A 113 -6.07 6.10 0.93
C THR A 113 -5.01 7.11 1.36
N GLY A 114 -4.21 6.76 2.37
CA GLY A 114 -3.12 7.60 2.85
C GLY A 114 -2.01 6.78 3.49
N TYR A 115 -0.97 7.49 3.92
CA TYR A 115 0.23 6.90 4.48
C TYR A 115 1.02 7.91 5.33
N GLU A 116 1.92 7.39 6.14
CA GLU A 116 2.97 8.16 6.82
C GLU A 116 4.29 7.42 6.67
N ILE A 117 5.33 8.11 6.18
CA ILE A 117 6.69 7.59 6.05
C ILE A 117 7.59 8.28 7.07
N ILE A 118 8.34 7.48 7.80
CA ILE A 118 9.28 7.91 8.83
C ILE A 118 10.68 7.42 8.44
N ASP A 119 11.66 8.30 8.55
CA ASP A 119 13.07 7.93 8.53
C ASP A 119 13.45 7.29 9.87
N CYS A 120 13.94 6.05 9.85
CA CYS A 120 14.25 5.29 11.06
C CYS A 120 15.48 5.81 11.81
N GLU A 121 16.39 6.53 11.14
CA GLU A 121 17.57 7.10 11.79
C GLU A 121 17.20 8.36 12.59
N THR A 122 16.41 9.23 11.98
CA THR A 122 16.06 10.53 12.59
C THR A 122 14.75 10.50 13.36
N GLY A 123 13.90 9.50 13.12
CA GLY A 123 12.54 9.39 13.67
C GLY A 123 11.57 10.43 13.13
N LYS A 124 11.94 11.19 12.09
CA LYS A 124 11.12 12.26 11.52
C LYS A 124 10.18 11.73 10.44
N VAL A 125 8.98 12.31 10.40
CA VAL A 125 8.06 12.12 9.27
C VAL A 125 8.63 12.85 8.06
N VAL A 126 8.94 12.10 7.00
CA VAL A 126 9.52 12.64 5.75
C VAL A 126 8.47 12.82 4.66
N SER A 127 7.37 12.07 4.73
CA SER A 127 6.20 12.25 3.87
C SER A 127 4.94 11.75 4.55
N ARG A 128 3.80 12.38 4.25
CA ARG A 128 2.50 11.97 4.76
C ARG A 128 1.41 12.32 3.75
N ARG A 129 0.43 11.44 3.66
CA ARG A 129 -0.85 11.67 3.02
C ARG A 129 -1.97 11.25 3.97
N GLU A 130 -2.95 12.12 4.16
CA GLU A 130 -4.13 11.87 5.00
C GLU A 130 -5.20 11.06 4.26
#